data_AF-A0A951TS29-F1
#
_entry.id   AF-A0A951TS29-F1
#
_cell.length_a   1.000
_cell.length_b   1.000
_cell.length_c   1.000
_cell.angle_alpha   90.00
_cell.angle_beta   90.00
_cell.angle_gamma   90.00
#
_symmetry.space_group_name_H-M   'P 1'
#
loop_
_entity.id
_entity.type
_entity.pdbx_description
1 polymer ?
#
loop_
_entity_poly.entity_id
_entity_poly.type
_entity_poly.pdbx_seq_one_letter_code
_entity_poly.pdbx_strand_id
1 'polypeptide(L)'
;MEPTARAARSPSAATPTPGSLGRRSAVGFRIVLAGLTALAALLVESAGATAQTTRQDEVARLEQNVPNPFTPGFSQTIIAYRLERRARVRLTVYNRLAQDVAVLVDRVEGPGRYVVTWEGIGANGEPVPQGVYWYDLQVDGQRVALRQMRVLESELPPADEEARPLESSRSPIAAIMESGRAIVRSFRTWSASPR
;
A
#
# COMPACT_ATOMS: atom_id res chain seq x y z
N MET A 1 -53.24 -30.35 -35.44
CA MET A 1 -52.53 -30.29 -36.73
C MET A 1 -52.47 -28.83 -37.14
N GLU A 2 -51.26 -28.27 -37.21
CA GLU A 2 -50.87 -26.98 -37.82
C GLU A 2 -51.02 -27.03 -39.36
N PRO A 3 -50.66 -26.00 -40.18
CA PRO A 3 -50.30 -24.59 -39.91
C PRO A 3 -50.88 -23.56 -40.93
N THR A 4 -50.57 -22.27 -40.78
CA THR A 4 -50.68 -21.27 -41.87
C THR A 4 -49.65 -20.15 -41.70
N ALA A 5 -48.85 -19.83 -42.72
CA ALA A 5 -48.08 -18.58 -42.79
C ALA A 5 -47.81 -18.15 -44.24
N ARG A 6 -47.82 -16.83 -44.45
CA ARG A 6 -48.00 -16.07 -45.71
C ARG A 6 -46.72 -15.31 -46.12
N ALA A 7 -46.66 -15.03 -47.43
CA ALA A 7 -45.57 -14.47 -48.24
C ALA A 7 -45.31 -12.94 -48.16
N ALA A 8 -44.21 -12.47 -48.77
CA ALA A 8 -44.08 -11.13 -49.38
C ALA A 8 -42.93 -11.03 -50.43
N ARG A 9 -43.14 -10.23 -51.50
CA ARG A 9 -42.17 -9.73 -52.49
C ARG A 9 -42.44 -8.23 -52.78
N SER A 10 -41.38 -7.48 -53.08
CA SER A 10 -41.26 -6.04 -53.49
C SER A 10 -41.82 -5.76 -54.93
N PRO A 11 -41.58 -4.61 -55.64
CA PRO A 11 -40.86 -3.33 -55.36
C PRO A 11 -41.48 -2.01 -55.98
N SER A 12 -40.74 -0.88 -55.86
CA SER A 12 -40.44 0.12 -56.93
C SER A 12 -41.10 1.53 -57.00
N ALA A 13 -40.22 2.54 -56.88
CA ALA A 13 -40.03 3.78 -57.67
C ALA A 13 -40.95 5.03 -57.63
N ALA A 14 -40.24 6.17 -57.53
CA ALA A 14 -40.37 7.46 -58.27
C ALA A 14 -41.05 8.70 -57.63
N THR A 15 -40.25 9.78 -57.61
CA THR A 15 -40.40 11.23 -57.33
C THR A 15 -41.22 11.96 -58.45
N PRO A 16 -41.60 13.30 -58.46
CA PRO A 16 -40.85 14.46 -57.90
C PRO A 16 -41.63 15.80 -57.49
N THR A 17 -40.88 16.74 -56.90
CA THR A 17 -40.89 18.26 -56.97
C THR A 17 -42.06 19.17 -56.49
N PRO A 18 -41.86 20.52 -56.31
CA PRO A 18 -41.90 21.15 -54.97
C PRO A 18 -42.86 22.37 -54.84
N GLY A 19 -43.14 22.78 -53.60
CA GLY A 19 -43.81 24.05 -53.29
C GLY A 19 -42.93 24.90 -52.37
N SER A 20 -42.40 26.00 -52.90
CA SER A 20 -41.68 27.04 -52.17
C SER A 20 -42.58 27.73 -51.15
N LEU A 21 -42.04 28.10 -49.98
CA LEU A 21 -42.23 29.44 -49.42
C LEU A 21 -41.43 29.62 -48.12
N GLY A 22 -40.88 30.82 -47.96
CA GLY A 22 -40.83 31.45 -46.65
C GLY A 22 -39.48 31.45 -45.95
N ARG A 23 -38.59 32.34 -46.39
CA ARG A 23 -37.48 32.85 -45.57
C ARG A 23 -38.04 33.47 -44.30
N ARG A 24 -37.59 33.02 -43.12
CA ARG A 24 -37.27 33.90 -41.98
C ARG A 24 -36.11 33.31 -41.19
N SER A 25 -35.02 34.06 -41.20
CA SER A 25 -33.76 33.80 -40.52
C SER A 25 -33.91 33.88 -39.00
N ALA A 26 -33.26 32.97 -38.27
CA ALA A 26 -32.56 33.30 -37.03
C ALA A 26 -31.69 32.11 -36.58
N VAL A 27 -30.37 32.34 -36.63
CA VAL A 27 -29.34 31.86 -35.70
C VAL A 27 -29.46 30.38 -35.31
N GLY A 28 -28.82 29.52 -36.13
CA GLY A 28 -28.55 28.13 -35.80
C GLY A 28 -27.05 27.86 -35.90
N PHE A 29 -26.48 27.39 -34.79
CA PHE A 29 -25.21 26.69 -34.67
C PHE A 29 -24.76 25.96 -35.96
N ARG A 30 -23.52 26.18 -36.41
CA ARG A 30 -22.82 25.24 -37.30
C ARG A 30 -21.34 25.15 -36.98
N ILE A 31 -20.98 24.13 -36.20
CA ILE A 31 -19.71 23.41 -36.34
C ILE A 31 -19.86 22.49 -37.56
N VAL A 32 -18.98 22.59 -38.56
CA VAL A 32 -18.51 21.52 -39.48
C VAL A 32 -17.24 22.10 -40.16
N LEU A 33 -16.00 21.79 -39.76
CA LEU A 33 -15.18 20.57 -39.94
C LEU A 33 -14.86 20.16 -41.39
N ALA A 34 -13.55 19.99 -41.65
CA ALA A 34 -12.87 19.30 -42.76
C ALA A 34 -12.66 20.11 -44.06
N GLY A 35 -11.50 20.13 -44.71
CA GLY A 35 -10.17 19.50 -44.51
C GLY A 35 -9.12 20.47 -45.12
N LEU A 36 -7.84 20.21 -45.29
CA LEU A 36 -7.00 19.02 -45.42
C LEU A 36 -5.54 19.51 -45.27
N THR A 37 -4.66 18.62 -44.78
CA THR A 37 -3.20 18.62 -44.99
C THR A 37 -2.36 19.80 -44.48
N ALA A 38 -1.86 19.69 -43.24
CA ALA A 38 -0.48 20.02 -42.93
C ALA A 38 0.03 19.16 -41.76
N LEU A 39 0.75 18.11 -42.13
CA LEU A 39 1.96 17.65 -41.45
C LEU A 39 1.82 16.99 -40.06
N ALA A 40 1.49 15.70 -40.09
CA ALA A 40 2.06 14.74 -39.15
C ALA A 40 3.60 14.64 -39.39
N ALA A 41 4.35 15.60 -38.85
CA ALA A 41 5.79 15.49 -38.64
C ALA A 41 6.25 16.58 -37.65
N LEU A 42 5.88 16.43 -36.37
CA LEU A 42 6.78 16.82 -35.30
C LEU A 42 6.99 15.58 -34.44
N LEU A 43 8.05 14.85 -34.78
CA LEU A 43 8.66 13.88 -33.90
C LEU A 43 9.00 14.64 -32.61
N VAL A 44 8.26 14.38 -31.53
CA VAL A 44 8.74 14.69 -30.18
C VAL A 44 9.87 13.70 -29.93
N GLU A 45 11.04 14.10 -30.38
CA GLU A 45 12.30 13.49 -30.06
C GLU A 45 12.83 14.23 -28.83
N SER A 46 12.42 13.77 -27.64
CA SER A 46 13.22 14.01 -26.46
C SER A 46 13.27 12.73 -25.66
N ALA A 47 14.38 12.04 -25.87
CA ALA A 47 15.22 11.36 -24.90
C ALA A 47 14.50 10.79 -23.68
N GLY A 48 14.71 9.49 -23.47
CA GLY A 48 14.37 8.79 -22.24
C GLY A 48 14.80 9.58 -21.01
N ALA A 49 13.86 10.33 -20.44
CA ALA A 49 13.78 10.53 -19.03
C ALA A 49 13.07 9.28 -18.49
N THR A 50 13.81 8.17 -18.40
CA THR A 50 13.62 7.36 -17.20
C THR A 50 13.84 8.34 -16.08
N ALA A 51 12.76 8.77 -15.45
CA ALA A 51 12.84 9.53 -14.23
C ALA A 51 13.57 8.64 -13.23
N GLN A 52 14.91 8.73 -13.22
CA GLN A 52 15.66 8.67 -11.99
C GLN A 52 15.13 9.85 -11.21
N THR A 53 13.99 9.65 -10.54
CA THR A 53 13.52 10.49 -9.45
C THR A 53 14.75 10.64 -8.57
N THR A 54 15.39 11.81 -8.66
CA THR A 54 16.42 12.23 -7.74
C THR A 54 15.88 11.88 -6.37
N ARG A 55 16.55 10.97 -5.63
CA ARG A 55 16.19 10.70 -4.24
C ARG A 55 16.31 12.03 -3.54
N GLN A 56 15.19 12.71 -3.43
CA GLN A 56 15.09 14.11 -3.08
C GLN A 56 15.44 14.18 -1.60
N ASP A 57 16.69 14.56 -1.29
CA ASP A 57 17.28 14.71 0.04
C ASP A 57 16.51 13.95 1.14
N GLU A 58 16.60 12.62 1.11
CA GLU A 58 15.87 11.76 2.04
C GLU A 58 16.48 11.94 3.44
N VAL A 59 15.94 12.86 4.25
CA VAL A 59 16.43 13.16 5.61
C VAL A 59 16.46 11.94 6.52
N ALA A 60 15.63 10.95 6.23
CA ALA A 60 15.57 9.66 6.91
C ALA A 60 14.84 8.62 6.05
N ARG A 61 15.18 7.35 6.24
CA ARG A 61 14.56 6.19 5.57
C ARG A 61 13.96 5.24 6.59
N LEU A 62 12.70 4.83 6.42
CA LEU A 62 12.04 3.81 7.23
C LEU A 62 12.03 2.47 6.48
N GLU A 63 12.42 1.38 7.15
CA GLU A 63 12.41 0.02 6.60
C GLU A 63 11.10 -0.72 6.88
N GLN A 64 10.84 -1.78 6.10
CA GLN A 64 9.76 -2.72 6.40
C GLN A 64 10.06 -3.49 7.69
N ASN A 65 9.04 -3.65 8.53
CA ASN A 65 9.17 -4.38 9.79
C ASN A 65 9.38 -5.88 9.52
N VAL A 66 10.16 -6.55 10.38
CA VAL A 66 10.47 -7.98 10.23
C VAL A 66 10.39 -8.69 11.59
N PRO A 67 9.63 -9.80 11.70
CA PRO A 67 8.74 -10.35 10.68
C PRO A 67 7.48 -9.50 10.49
N ASN A 68 6.87 -9.63 9.31
CA ASN A 68 5.53 -9.16 9.00
C ASN A 68 4.87 -10.23 8.11
N PRO A 69 3.81 -10.92 8.57
CA PRO A 69 3.10 -10.74 9.85
C PRO A 69 3.88 -11.20 11.09
N PHE A 70 3.43 -10.82 12.28
CA PHE A 70 3.92 -11.32 13.59
C PHE A 70 2.77 -11.55 14.58
N THR A 71 3.04 -12.29 15.65
CA THR A 71 2.06 -12.63 16.71
C THR A 71 2.54 -12.12 18.07
N PRO A 72 1.80 -11.21 18.76
CA PRO A 72 2.12 -10.76 20.11
C PRO A 72 2.19 -11.93 21.11
N GLY A 73 3.02 -11.81 22.14
CA GLY A 73 3.23 -12.87 23.15
C GLY A 73 4.08 -14.06 22.69
N PHE A 74 4.11 -14.37 21.38
CA PHE A 74 4.94 -15.44 20.81
C PHE A 74 6.17 -14.93 20.05
N SER A 75 6.05 -13.78 19.39
CA SER A 75 7.08 -13.19 18.55
C SER A 75 7.03 -11.66 18.62
N GLN A 76 8.19 -11.02 18.47
CA GLN A 76 8.32 -9.58 18.36
C GLN A 76 8.61 -9.18 16.92
N THR A 77 8.28 -7.96 16.53
CA THR A 77 8.69 -7.39 15.24
C THR A 77 9.78 -6.35 15.43
N ILE A 78 10.67 -6.24 14.45
CA ILE A 78 11.77 -5.28 14.42
C ILE A 78 11.47 -4.24 13.35
N ILE A 79 11.57 -2.97 13.72
CA ILE A 79 11.46 -1.81 12.83
C ILE A 79 12.82 -1.13 12.78
N ALA A 80 13.39 -0.98 11.59
CA ALA A 80 14.63 -0.26 11.38
C ALA A 80 14.40 1.05 10.63
N TYR A 81 15.20 2.06 10.94
CA TYR A 81 15.26 3.31 10.17
C TYR A 81 16.69 3.86 10.13
N ARG A 82 16.95 4.71 9.14
CA ARG A 82 18.19 5.48 9.01
C ARG A 82 17.88 6.95 9.09
N LEU A 83 18.76 7.70 9.73
CA LEU A 83 18.71 9.15 9.86
C LEU A 83 20.00 9.74 9.28
N GLU A 84 19.89 10.77 8.43
CA GLU A 84 21.04 11.38 7.75
C GLU A 84 21.61 12.59 8.52
N ARG A 85 20.85 13.17 9.46
CA ARG A 85 21.26 14.31 10.29
C ARG A 85 20.65 14.26 11.68
N ARG A 86 21.24 14.97 12.64
CA ARG A 86 20.62 15.10 13.96
C ARG A 86 19.22 15.73 13.85
N ALA A 87 18.22 15.11 14.47
CA ALA A 87 16.82 15.53 14.43
C ALA A 87 16.00 14.94 15.59
N ARG A 88 14.82 15.50 15.88
CA ARG A 88 13.82 14.86 16.75
C ARG A 88 13.11 13.76 15.97
N VAL A 89 13.20 12.53 16.43
CA VAL A 89 12.56 11.36 15.82
C VAL A 89 11.36 10.94 16.65
N ARG A 90 10.23 10.70 15.99
CA ARG A 90 9.07 10.03 16.57
C ARG A 90 8.66 8.84 15.69
N LEU A 91 8.59 7.65 16.29
CA LEU A 91 8.13 6.42 15.66
C LEU A 91 6.85 5.97 16.37
N THR A 92 5.72 6.04 15.67
CA THR A 92 4.40 5.78 16.27
C THR A 92 3.70 4.66 15.51
N VAL A 93 2.96 3.82 16.22
CA VAL A 93 2.08 2.78 15.68
C VAL A 93 0.63 3.22 15.83
N TYR A 94 -0.19 2.99 14.80
CA TYR A 94 -1.61 3.36 14.75
C TYR A 94 -2.49 2.18 14.34
N ASN A 95 -3.74 2.21 14.81
CA ASN A 95 -4.78 1.31 14.32
C ASN A 95 -5.50 1.89 13.09
N ARG A 96 -6.50 1.18 12.57
CA ARG A 96 -7.32 1.60 11.41
C ARG A 96 -8.13 2.87 11.60
N LEU A 97 -8.32 3.30 12.85
CA LEU A 97 -8.99 4.55 13.21
C LEU A 97 -8.00 5.71 13.37
N ALA A 98 -6.73 5.51 12.99
CA ALA A 98 -5.63 6.45 13.16
C ALA A 98 -5.38 6.87 14.61
N GLN A 99 -5.78 6.02 15.57
CA GLN A 99 -5.49 6.24 16.98
C GLN A 99 -4.08 5.74 17.29
N ASP A 100 -3.31 6.53 18.05
CA ASP A 100 -2.00 6.16 18.58
C ASP A 100 -2.14 4.90 19.46
N VAL A 101 -1.55 3.79 19.01
CA VAL A 101 -1.51 2.52 19.73
C VAL A 101 -0.29 2.47 20.65
N ALA A 102 0.86 2.89 20.13
CA ALA A 102 2.12 2.93 20.86
C ALA A 102 3.08 3.97 20.25
N VAL A 103 3.84 4.66 21.09
CA VAL A 103 4.97 5.49 20.68
C VAL A 103 6.25 4.75 21.05
N LEU A 104 6.97 4.26 20.03
CA LEU A 104 8.14 3.41 20.22
C LEU A 104 9.43 4.23 20.38
N VAL A 105 9.46 5.40 19.75
CA VAL A 105 10.56 6.36 19.86
C VAL A 105 9.95 7.75 19.92
N ASP A 106 10.46 8.59 20.83
CA ASP A 106 10.23 10.04 20.83
C ASP A 106 11.41 10.75 21.49
N ARG A 107 12.50 10.95 20.74
CA ARG A 107 13.76 11.52 21.24
C ARG A 107 14.60 12.15 20.14
N VAL A 108 15.56 12.99 20.52
CA VAL A 108 16.55 13.52 19.57
C VAL A 108 17.62 12.48 19.32
N GLU A 109 17.90 12.20 18.05
CA GLU A 109 18.89 11.21 17.62
C GLU A 109 19.88 11.82 16.63
N GLY A 110 21.07 11.24 16.52
CA GLY A 110 22.11 11.65 15.59
C GLY A 110 22.03 10.89 14.25
N PRO A 111 22.87 11.23 13.26
CA PRO A 111 22.94 10.44 12.04
C PRO A 111 23.34 8.98 12.35
N GLY A 112 22.67 8.02 11.73
CA GLY A 112 22.90 6.60 12.00
C GLY A 112 21.76 5.68 11.59
N ARG A 113 21.94 4.38 11.80
CA ARG A 113 20.90 3.36 11.66
C ARG A 113 20.42 2.91 13.03
N TYR A 114 19.11 2.86 13.19
CA TYR A 114 18.42 2.53 14.42
C TYR A 114 17.54 1.30 14.22
N VAL A 115 17.40 0.53 15.30
CA VAL A 115 16.63 -0.72 15.34
C VAL A 115 15.77 -0.67 16.59
N VAL A 116 14.47 -0.86 16.41
CA VAL A 116 13.46 -0.78 17.46
C VAL A 116 12.66 -2.07 17.46
N THR A 117 12.54 -2.70 18.62
CA THR A 117 11.68 -3.86 18.81
C THR A 117 10.30 -3.39 19.26
N TRP A 118 9.25 -4.01 18.70
CA TRP A 118 7.91 -3.93 19.24
C TRP A 118 7.32 -5.32 19.48
N GLU A 119 6.83 -5.55 20.68
CA GLU A 119 6.25 -6.83 21.11
C GLU A 119 4.75 -6.96 20.77
N GLY A 120 4.17 -5.95 20.11
CA GLY A 120 2.74 -5.90 19.86
C GLY A 120 1.94 -5.49 21.10
N ILE A 121 2.58 -4.79 22.05
CA ILE A 121 1.94 -4.28 23.26
C ILE A 121 1.51 -2.83 23.05
N GLY A 122 0.26 -2.52 23.35
CA GLY A 122 -0.31 -1.17 23.27
C GLY A 122 0.02 -0.31 24.50
N ALA A 123 -0.39 0.96 24.46
CA ALA A 123 -0.18 1.90 25.56
C ALA A 123 -0.86 1.50 26.89
N ASN A 124 -1.86 0.62 26.84
CA ASN A 124 -2.52 0.04 28.01
C ASN A 124 -1.75 -1.13 28.65
N GLY A 125 -0.61 -1.54 28.08
CA GLY A 125 0.17 -2.68 28.56
C GLY A 125 -0.35 -4.04 28.08
N GLU A 126 -1.42 -4.08 27.28
CA GLU A 126 -2.01 -5.31 26.77
C GLU A 126 -1.58 -5.60 25.33
N PRO A 127 -1.57 -6.89 24.91
CA PRO A 127 -1.43 -7.26 23.50
C PRO A 127 -2.49 -6.59 22.64
N VAL A 128 -2.06 -6.05 21.50
CA VAL A 128 -2.98 -5.45 20.53
C VAL A 128 -3.76 -6.55 19.80
N PRO A 129 -5.04 -6.34 19.47
CA PRO A 129 -5.83 -7.30 18.72
C PRO A 129 -5.22 -7.61 17.35
N GLN A 130 -5.55 -8.77 16.78
CA GLN A 130 -5.17 -9.09 15.41
C GLN A 130 -5.72 -8.04 14.42
N GLY A 131 -4.99 -7.81 13.33
CA GLY A 131 -5.43 -6.90 12.29
C GLY A 131 -4.31 -6.19 11.55
N VAL A 132 -4.71 -5.13 10.85
CA VAL A 132 -3.81 -4.26 10.10
C VAL A 132 -3.51 -3.03 10.94
N TYR A 133 -2.22 -2.73 11.06
CA TYR A 133 -1.69 -1.57 11.76
C TYR A 133 -0.77 -0.79 10.83
N TRP A 134 -0.56 0.47 11.17
CA TRP A 134 0.39 1.33 10.48
C TRP A 134 1.44 1.82 11.45
N TYR A 135 2.62 2.12 10.93
CA TYR A 135 3.65 2.82 11.69
C TYR A 135 4.27 3.91 10.83
N ASP A 136 4.52 5.06 11.43
CA ASP A 136 5.12 6.20 10.76
C ASP A 136 6.40 6.65 11.44
N LEU A 137 7.33 7.13 10.62
CA LEU A 137 8.52 7.83 11.09
C LEU A 137 8.29 9.31 10.86
N GLN A 138 8.43 10.10 11.91
CA GLN A 138 8.42 11.56 11.86
C GLN A 138 9.80 12.08 12.24
N VAL A 139 10.27 13.07 11.48
CA VAL A 139 11.54 13.76 11.68
C VAL A 139 11.24 15.25 11.78
N ASP A 140 11.58 15.87 12.91
CA ASP A 140 11.27 17.27 13.22
C ASP A 140 9.78 17.63 13.00
N GLY A 141 8.90 16.71 13.38
CA GLY A 141 7.44 16.87 13.26
C GLY A 141 6.86 16.64 11.86
N GLN A 142 7.70 16.31 10.87
CA GLN A 142 7.24 15.97 9.52
C GLN A 142 7.26 14.45 9.31
N ARG A 143 6.15 13.88 8.84
CA ARG A 143 6.09 12.46 8.47
C ARG A 143 6.94 12.23 7.22
N VAL A 144 7.97 11.40 7.36
CA VAL A 144 8.87 11.04 6.24
C VAL A 144 8.44 9.74 5.57
N ALA A 145 7.81 8.82 6.30
CA ALA A 145 7.36 7.54 5.77
C ALA A 145 6.21 6.98 6.60
N LEU A 146 5.32 6.22 5.95
CA LEU A 146 4.25 5.43 6.55
C LEU A 146 4.33 4.01 6.00
N ARG A 147 4.25 3.01 6.86
CA ARG A 147 4.26 1.61 6.48
C ARG A 147 3.15 0.85 7.19
N GLN A 148 2.78 -0.28 6.59
CA GLN A 148 1.73 -1.16 7.09
C GLN A 148 2.36 -2.43 7.68
N MET A 149 1.80 -2.92 8.77
CA MET A 149 2.10 -4.22 9.35
C MET A 149 0.85 -5.03 9.66
N ARG A 150 1.01 -6.35 9.70
CA ARG A 150 -0.06 -7.28 10.05
C ARG A 150 0.26 -7.99 11.36
N VAL A 151 -0.70 -7.94 12.28
CA VAL A 151 -0.68 -8.62 13.58
C VAL A 151 -1.62 -9.80 13.50
N LEU A 152 -1.17 -10.97 13.94
CA LEU A 152 -1.97 -12.19 14.03
C LEU A 152 -2.46 -12.43 15.46
N GLU A 153 -3.53 -13.21 15.59
CA GLU A 153 -4.11 -13.64 16.86
C GLU A 153 -3.09 -14.47 17.67
N SER A 154 -3.01 -14.24 18.98
CA SER A 154 -2.27 -15.11 19.88
C SER A 154 -3.21 -16.24 20.36
N GLU A 155 -3.19 -17.39 19.69
CA GLU A 155 -3.86 -18.61 20.18
C GLU A 155 -3.03 -19.26 21.32
N LEU A 156 -2.77 -18.54 22.41
CA LEU A 156 -2.28 -19.19 23.62
C LEU A 156 -3.45 -20.01 24.20
N PRO A 157 -3.35 -21.34 24.31
CA PRO A 157 -4.30 -22.08 25.11
C PRO A 157 -4.25 -21.54 26.54
N PRO A 158 -5.39 -21.52 27.27
CA PRO A 158 -5.39 -21.10 28.65
C PRO A 158 -4.42 -21.98 29.46
N ALA A 159 -3.74 -21.39 30.45
CA ALA A 159 -2.61 -21.99 31.15
C ALA A 159 -2.92 -23.35 31.84
N ASP A 160 -4.19 -23.72 31.92
CA ASP A 160 -4.69 -24.98 32.46
C ASP A 160 -4.78 -26.12 31.43
N GLU A 161 -4.66 -25.85 30.13
CA GLU A 161 -4.75 -26.88 29.06
C GLU A 161 -3.38 -27.51 28.69
N GLU A 162 -2.29 -27.04 29.29
CA GLU A 162 -0.90 -27.51 29.09
C GLU A 162 -0.65 -28.96 29.58
N ALA A 163 -1.60 -29.58 30.28
CA ALA A 163 -1.45 -30.91 30.87
C ALA A 163 -1.77 -32.10 29.95
N ARG A 164 -2.04 -31.89 28.64
CA ARG A 164 -2.29 -33.00 27.70
C ARG A 164 -0.99 -33.49 27.06
N PRO A 165 -0.71 -34.82 27.03
CA PRO A 165 0.48 -35.36 26.38
C PRO A 165 0.57 -34.96 24.91
N LEU A 166 1.67 -34.31 24.52
CA LEU A 166 1.98 -33.89 23.15
C LEU A 166 2.20 -35.12 22.25
N GLU A 167 1.16 -35.58 21.58
CA GLU A 167 1.29 -36.52 20.46
C GLU A 167 0.71 -35.92 19.18
N SER A 168 1.37 -34.89 18.66
CA SER A 168 1.40 -34.66 17.21
C SER A 168 2.50 -33.70 16.82
N SER A 169 3.39 -34.20 15.95
CA SER A 169 4.63 -33.60 15.43
C SER A 169 4.42 -32.38 14.51
N ARG A 170 3.41 -31.54 14.79
CA ARG A 170 3.07 -30.36 13.98
C ARG A 170 2.58 -29.20 14.86
N SER A 171 3.27 -28.92 15.97
CA SER A 171 2.92 -27.75 16.78
C SER A 171 3.20 -26.47 15.98
N PRO A 172 2.18 -25.66 15.62
CA PRO A 172 2.38 -24.37 14.97
C PRO A 172 3.28 -23.44 15.80
N ILE A 173 3.25 -23.64 17.12
CA ILE A 173 4.04 -22.90 18.12
C ILE A 173 5.55 -23.10 17.89
N ALA A 174 6.01 -24.31 17.57
CA ALA A 174 7.42 -24.57 17.32
C ALA A 174 7.93 -23.84 16.07
N ALA A 175 7.16 -23.85 14.97
CA ALA A 175 7.50 -23.17 13.72
C ALA A 175 7.55 -21.63 13.89
N ILE A 176 6.63 -21.06 14.67
CA ILE A 176 6.61 -19.62 15.00
C ILE A 176 7.84 -19.25 15.85
N MET A 177 8.19 -20.06 16.87
CA MET A 177 9.35 -19.81 17.72
C MET A 177 10.71 -19.94 17.01
N GLU A 178 10.83 -20.78 15.98
CA GLU A 178 12.06 -20.93 15.19
C GLU A 178 12.28 -19.73 14.24
N SER A 179 11.21 -19.23 13.63
CA SER A 179 11.27 -18.08 12.72
C SER A 179 11.76 -16.80 13.43
N GLY A 180 11.28 -16.53 14.66
CA GLY A 180 11.69 -15.36 15.44
C GLY A 180 13.15 -15.43 15.91
N ARG A 181 13.62 -16.62 16.34
CA ARG A 181 14.98 -16.80 16.88
C ARG A 181 16.09 -16.79 15.83
N ALA A 182 15.79 -17.11 14.58
CA ALA A 182 16.75 -17.06 13.47
C ALA A 182 17.00 -15.61 12.99
N ILE A 183 15.95 -14.78 12.93
CA ILE A 183 16.04 -13.41 12.42
C ILE A 183 16.80 -12.51 13.41
N VAL A 184 16.53 -12.62 14.71
CA VAL A 184 17.24 -11.83 15.75
C VAL A 184 18.74 -12.12 15.77
N ARG A 185 19.16 -13.38 15.52
CA ARG A 185 20.59 -13.76 15.47
C ARG A 185 21.31 -13.19 14.26
N SER A 186 20.67 -13.11 13.10
CA SER A 186 21.26 -12.57 11.86
C SER A 186 21.41 -11.03 11.87
N PHE A 187 20.60 -10.31 12.63
CA PHE A 187 20.72 -8.84 12.74
C PHE A 187 21.76 -8.40 13.78
N ARG A 188 21.99 -9.20 14.84
CA ARG A 188 23.00 -8.91 15.86
C ARG A 188 24.43 -8.99 15.34
N THR A 189 24.68 -9.79 14.31
CA THR A 189 25.97 -9.88 13.62
C THR A 189 26.20 -8.74 12.62
N TRP A 190 25.14 -8.05 12.18
CA TRP A 190 25.25 -6.94 11.23
C TRP A 190 25.46 -5.58 11.94
N SER A 191 24.96 -5.41 13.17
CA SER A 191 25.24 -4.23 14.01
C SER A 191 26.65 -4.20 14.62
N ALA A 192 27.43 -5.27 14.48
CA ALA A 192 28.72 -5.45 15.13
C ALA A 192 29.92 -5.36 14.18
N SER A 193 29.81 -4.66 13.05
CA SER A 193 30.98 -4.29 12.24
C SER A 193 31.46 -2.88 12.63
N PRO A 194 32.56 -2.73 13.40
CA PRO A 194 33.34 -1.51 13.35
C PRO A 194 34.05 -1.43 11.99
N ARG A 195 34.34 -0.20 11.56
CA ARG A 195 35.21 0.09 10.42
C ARG A 195 36.59 -0.52 10.60
#